data_AF-A0A9N9SEX7-F1
#
_entry.id   AF-A0A9N9SEX7-F1
#
_cell.length_a   1.000
_cell.length_b   1.000
_cell.length_c   1.000
_cell.angle_alpha   90.00
_cell.angle_beta   90.00
_cell.angle_gamma   90.00
#
_symmetry.space_group_name_H-M   'P 1'
#
loop_
_entity.id
_entity.type
_entity.pdbx_description
1 polymer ?
#
loop_
_entity_poly.entity_id
_entity_poly.type
_entity_poly.pdbx_seq_one_letter_code
_entity_poly.pdbx_strand_id
1 'polypeptide(L)'
;MQASDKGSPSKKFSAKNWRRQMPLPRPSKPRGIDDPPQRGRSRMQTGQATSYAEANSMMEIAVLSRNYPEETLSADQLIALEDAIVQKMMKMILGAECRLRFGDIHFRFSMLLVDYVNQETADWLRAKVPSLGTWGSLELMMCLGDDIPRAHTITVFFSKRELRSWWSPNSLVNYDEKLQCLSNQYSDFLVPEMRGRKLHPGKTQDEDMADLAGMKISYDTYINWNEQNGPETLLPGLNYSANQLFWISAATRHCAKYSEDSLKEYIDRNQWSLEKFRVNGPLQNLKEFAFDFGCAKGSKMNPENKCDIW
;
A
#
# COMPACT_ATOMS: atom_id res chain seq x y z
N MET A 1 47.05 -10.51 -34.60
CA MET A 1 46.01 -9.55 -35.02
C MET A 1 45.64 -8.71 -33.81
N GLN A 2 46.07 -7.45 -33.80
CA GLN A 2 45.66 -6.46 -32.80
C GLN A 2 44.25 -6.00 -33.16
N ALA A 3 43.33 -6.06 -32.20
CA ALA A 3 42.02 -5.41 -32.30
C ALA A 3 42.03 -4.24 -31.30
N SER A 4 42.17 -3.05 -31.86
CA SER A 4 42.03 -1.77 -31.19
C SER A 4 40.55 -1.53 -30.92
N ASP A 5 40.15 -1.43 -29.65
CA ASP A 5 38.81 -0.97 -29.31
C ASP A 5 38.86 0.43 -28.70
N LYS A 6 38.14 1.34 -29.36
CA LYS A 6 38.21 2.79 -29.14
C LYS A 6 37.32 3.14 -27.95
N GLY A 7 37.92 3.72 -26.92
CA GLY A 7 37.20 4.28 -25.78
C GLY A 7 36.21 5.37 -26.22
N SER A 8 34.92 5.15 -25.93
CA SER A 8 33.91 6.20 -25.92
C SER A 8 34.04 7.02 -24.63
N PRO A 9 34.01 8.36 -24.68
CA PRO A 9 34.13 9.18 -23.49
C PRO A 9 32.82 9.14 -22.69
N SER A 10 32.88 8.63 -21.46
CA SER A 10 31.82 8.74 -20.46
C SER A 10 31.55 10.22 -20.18
N LYS A 11 30.38 10.73 -20.60
CA LYS A 11 29.90 12.04 -20.16
C LYS A 11 29.56 11.94 -18.67
N LYS A 12 30.45 12.46 -17.82
CA LYS A 12 30.16 12.70 -16.40
C LYS A 12 29.00 13.68 -16.32
N PHE A 13 27.87 13.25 -15.75
CA PHE A 13 26.78 14.14 -15.37
C PHE A 13 27.29 15.11 -14.29
N SER A 14 27.38 16.39 -14.63
CA SER A 14 27.74 17.45 -13.69
C SER A 14 26.47 18.10 -13.17
N ALA A 15 26.15 17.80 -11.92
CA ALA A 15 25.05 18.37 -11.12
C ALA A 15 25.29 19.86 -10.77
N LYS A 16 25.56 20.69 -11.77
CA LYS A 16 25.78 22.14 -11.61
C LYS A 16 25.10 22.86 -12.76
N ASN A 17 23.79 23.14 -12.65
CA ASN A 17 23.16 24.31 -13.30
C ASN A 17 21.68 24.58 -12.90
N TRP A 18 21.21 24.21 -11.70
CA TRP A 18 19.84 24.53 -11.23
C TRP A 18 19.61 25.99 -10.77
N ARG A 19 20.49 26.94 -11.11
CA ARG A 19 20.28 28.35 -10.74
C ARG A 19 19.89 29.17 -11.96
N ARG A 20 18.58 29.34 -12.19
CA ARG A 20 18.01 30.52 -12.87
C ARG A 20 16.56 30.76 -12.42
N GLN A 21 16.46 31.61 -11.39
CA GLN A 21 15.46 32.65 -11.12
C GLN A 21 13.97 32.34 -11.38
N MET A 22 13.21 32.14 -10.29
CA MET A 22 11.85 32.67 -10.15
C MET A 22 11.67 33.27 -8.73
N PRO A 23 11.06 34.45 -8.57
CA PRO A 23 10.92 35.10 -7.26
C PRO A 23 9.82 34.43 -6.41
N LEU A 24 10.13 34.21 -5.13
CA LEU A 24 9.22 33.65 -4.12
C LEU A 24 8.05 34.61 -3.83
N PRO A 25 6.77 34.16 -3.80
CA PRO A 25 5.68 34.95 -3.25
C PRO A 25 5.66 34.87 -1.71
N ARG A 26 5.35 36.00 -1.06
CA ARG A 26 5.23 36.11 0.41
C ARG A 26 3.94 35.42 0.91
N PRO A 27 3.93 34.77 2.09
CA PRO A 27 2.74 34.15 2.64
C PRO A 27 1.75 35.20 3.21
N SER A 28 0.49 35.10 2.83
CA SER A 28 -0.63 35.83 3.45
C SER A 28 -1.24 35.03 4.60
N LYS A 29 -1.62 35.73 5.68
CA LYS A 29 -2.25 35.13 6.89
C LYS A 29 -3.67 34.61 6.58
N PRO A 30 -4.15 33.53 7.23
CA PRO A 30 -5.53 33.08 7.11
C PRO A 30 -6.49 34.03 7.84
N ARG A 31 -7.64 34.34 7.22
CA ARG A 31 -8.79 34.98 7.88
C ARG A 31 -9.66 33.91 8.54
N GLY A 32 -10.16 34.21 9.74
CA GLY A 32 -11.00 33.33 10.56
C GLY A 32 -12.34 33.00 9.88
N ILE A 33 -12.82 31.79 10.17
CA ILE A 33 -14.13 31.28 9.75
C ILE A 33 -15.05 31.46 10.96
N ASP A 34 -16.14 32.20 10.78
CA ASP A 34 -17.22 32.34 11.77
C ASP A 34 -18.12 31.09 11.76
N ASP A 35 -18.51 30.62 12.95
CA ASP A 35 -19.39 29.45 13.14
C ASP A 35 -20.85 29.75 12.75
N PRO A 36 -21.57 28.82 12.08
CA PRO A 36 -22.99 28.97 11.79
C PRO A 36 -23.89 28.59 12.98
N PRO A 37 -25.12 29.14 13.07
CA PRO A 37 -25.95 29.09 14.27
C PRO A 37 -26.65 27.74 14.47
N GLN A 38 -26.75 27.32 15.74
CA GLN A 38 -27.41 26.09 16.18
C GLN A 38 -28.95 26.16 15.98
N ARG A 39 -29.52 25.19 15.25
CA ARG A 39 -30.96 24.91 15.23
C ARG A 39 -31.29 23.66 16.07
N GLY A 40 -32.37 23.77 16.84
CA GLY A 40 -32.78 22.85 17.90
C GLY A 40 -33.08 21.42 17.47
N ARG A 41 -32.78 20.48 18.37
CA ARG A 41 -33.05 19.04 18.26
C ARG A 41 -34.52 18.75 18.55
N SER A 42 -35.25 18.24 17.55
CA SER A 42 -36.44 17.43 17.76
C SER A 42 -36.03 15.96 17.90
N ARG A 43 -36.49 15.31 18.98
CA ARG A 43 -36.17 13.93 19.35
C ARG A 43 -37.01 12.97 18.53
N MET A 44 -36.49 12.52 17.39
CA MET A 44 -37.09 11.42 16.64
C MET A 44 -36.71 10.09 17.30
N GLN A 45 -37.71 9.23 17.50
CA GLN A 45 -37.59 7.96 18.23
C GLN A 45 -36.55 7.05 17.56
N THR A 46 -35.59 6.59 18.36
CA THR A 46 -34.54 5.66 17.97
C THR A 46 -35.14 4.28 17.72
N GLY A 47 -35.17 3.84 16.46
CA GLY A 47 -35.07 2.41 16.16
C GLY A 47 -33.75 1.88 16.71
N GLN A 48 -33.75 0.66 17.24
CA GLN A 48 -32.54 0.02 17.77
C GLN A 48 -31.41 0.13 16.73
N ALA A 49 -30.36 0.87 17.07
CA ALA A 49 -29.14 0.90 16.29
C ALA A 49 -28.41 -0.42 16.53
N THR A 50 -28.33 -1.25 15.49
CA THR A 50 -27.40 -2.39 15.45
C THR A 50 -25.99 -1.89 15.75
N SER A 51 -25.27 -2.59 16.62
CA SER A 51 -23.92 -2.16 17.00
C SER A 51 -22.96 -2.26 15.81
N TYR A 52 -21.88 -1.47 15.81
CA TYR A 52 -20.84 -1.56 14.78
C TYR A 52 -20.23 -2.97 14.66
N ALA A 53 -20.28 -3.76 15.74
CA ALA A 53 -19.83 -5.16 15.74
C ALA A 53 -20.86 -6.11 15.07
N GLU A 54 -22.15 -5.82 15.18
CA GLU A 54 -23.21 -6.55 14.45
C GLU A 54 -23.25 -6.15 12.96
N ALA A 55 -22.81 -4.94 12.62
CA ALA A 55 -22.64 -4.51 11.23
C ALA A 55 -21.44 -5.17 10.51
N ASN A 56 -20.48 -5.71 11.27
CA ASN A 56 -19.24 -6.30 10.76
C ASN A 56 -19.17 -7.83 10.87
N SER A 57 -20.26 -8.52 11.19
CA SER A 57 -20.30 -9.99 11.13
C SER A 57 -20.51 -10.50 9.70
N MET A 58 -19.69 -10.01 8.75
CA MET A 58 -19.60 -10.67 7.45
C MET A 58 -19.01 -12.06 7.68
N MET A 59 -19.76 -13.07 7.30
CA MET A 59 -19.33 -14.46 7.37
C MET A 59 -18.73 -14.87 6.03
N GLU A 60 -17.72 -15.73 6.07
CA GLU A 60 -16.95 -16.14 4.89
C GLU A 60 -17.32 -17.59 4.52
N ILE A 61 -17.57 -17.85 3.24
CA ILE A 61 -17.62 -19.20 2.66
C ILE A 61 -16.44 -19.36 1.70
N ALA A 62 -15.72 -20.47 1.80
CA ALA A 62 -14.72 -20.86 0.81
C ALA A 62 -15.26 -21.99 -0.07
N VAL A 63 -15.08 -21.86 -1.39
CA VAL A 63 -15.25 -22.91 -2.39
C VAL A 63 -13.87 -23.33 -2.88
N LEU A 64 -13.57 -24.62 -2.74
CA LEU A 64 -12.24 -25.18 -2.98
C LEU A 64 -12.34 -26.63 -3.46
N SER A 65 -11.22 -27.22 -3.90
CA SER A 65 -11.16 -28.65 -4.20
C SER A 65 -11.42 -29.48 -2.94
N ARG A 66 -12.14 -30.60 -3.07
CA ARG A 66 -12.34 -31.58 -1.99
C ARG A 66 -11.03 -32.16 -1.48
N ASN A 67 -10.03 -32.27 -2.35
CA ASN A 67 -8.69 -32.78 -2.01
C ASN A 67 -7.70 -31.63 -1.79
N TYR A 68 -8.15 -30.48 -1.28
CA TYR A 68 -7.24 -29.39 -0.93
C TYR A 68 -6.42 -29.77 0.32
N PRO A 69 -5.10 -29.50 0.37
CA PRO A 69 -4.30 -28.71 -0.59
C PRO A 69 -3.62 -29.52 -1.71
N GLU A 70 -3.81 -30.83 -1.78
CA GLU A 70 -3.16 -31.70 -2.78
C GLU A 70 -3.61 -31.40 -4.22
N GLU A 71 -4.88 -31.03 -4.39
CA GLU A 71 -5.44 -30.56 -5.66
C GLU A 71 -5.93 -29.12 -5.54
N THR A 72 -5.48 -28.27 -6.47
CA THR A 72 -5.74 -26.84 -6.44
C THR A 72 -6.41 -26.39 -7.75
N LEU A 73 -7.46 -25.58 -7.62
CA LEU A 73 -7.98 -24.72 -8.70
C LEU A 73 -6.91 -23.73 -9.18
N SER A 74 -6.70 -23.68 -10.49
CA SER A 74 -5.89 -22.66 -11.15
C SER A 74 -6.57 -21.29 -11.13
N ALA A 75 -5.81 -20.23 -11.46
CA ALA A 75 -6.38 -18.88 -11.58
C ALA A 75 -7.53 -18.82 -12.59
N ASP A 76 -7.38 -19.44 -13.76
CA ASP A 76 -8.42 -19.47 -14.79
C ASP A 76 -9.67 -20.24 -14.31
N GLN A 77 -9.49 -21.31 -13.54
CA GLN A 77 -10.59 -22.06 -12.95
C GLN A 77 -11.33 -21.26 -11.87
N LEU A 78 -10.62 -20.46 -11.06
CA LEU A 78 -11.22 -19.58 -10.07
C LEU A 78 -12.03 -18.45 -10.71
N ILE A 79 -11.50 -17.84 -11.77
CA ILE A 79 -12.22 -16.81 -12.53
C ILE A 79 -13.48 -17.41 -13.18
N ALA A 80 -13.36 -18.59 -13.80
CA ALA A 80 -14.52 -19.26 -14.38
C ALA A 80 -15.58 -19.65 -13.31
N LEU A 81 -15.13 -20.02 -12.11
CA LEU A 81 -15.98 -20.33 -10.96
C LEU A 81 -16.73 -19.10 -10.46
N GLU A 82 -16.03 -17.97 -10.34
CA GLU A 82 -16.64 -16.67 -10.04
C GLU A 82 -17.74 -16.35 -11.06
N ASP A 83 -17.41 -16.40 -12.35
CA ASP A 83 -18.34 -16.09 -13.43
C ASP A 83 -19.61 -16.96 -13.37
N ALA A 84 -19.47 -18.26 -13.08
CA ALA A 84 -20.63 -19.14 -13.00
C ALA A 84 -21.52 -18.85 -11.77
N ILE A 85 -20.91 -18.48 -10.64
CA ILE A 85 -21.66 -18.05 -9.44
C ILE A 85 -22.40 -16.75 -9.75
N VAL A 86 -21.71 -15.76 -10.33
CA VAL A 86 -22.29 -14.46 -10.72
C VAL A 86 -23.42 -14.64 -11.74
N GLN A 87 -23.25 -15.48 -12.76
CA GLN A 87 -24.31 -15.75 -13.73
C GLN A 87 -25.55 -16.38 -13.10
N LYS A 88 -25.39 -17.30 -12.13
CA LYS A 88 -26.52 -17.87 -11.38
C LYS A 88 -27.18 -16.83 -10.48
N MET A 89 -26.41 -15.92 -9.88
CA MET A 89 -26.94 -14.78 -9.12
C MET A 89 -27.78 -13.85 -10.00
N MET A 90 -27.25 -13.45 -11.16
CA MET A 90 -27.93 -12.54 -12.09
C MET A 90 -29.27 -13.10 -12.59
N LYS A 91 -29.33 -14.40 -12.92
CA LYS A 91 -30.58 -15.07 -13.32
C LYS A 91 -31.64 -15.06 -12.22
N MET A 92 -31.24 -14.98 -10.95
CA MET A 92 -32.16 -14.96 -9.81
C MET A 92 -32.64 -13.54 -9.46
N ILE A 93 -31.73 -12.55 -9.51
CA ILE A 93 -32.08 -11.13 -9.27
C ILE A 93 -33.12 -10.66 -10.29
N LEU A 94 -33.07 -11.17 -11.52
CA LEU A 94 -34.03 -10.85 -12.59
C LEU A 94 -35.40 -11.54 -12.43
N GLY A 95 -35.58 -12.47 -11.48
CA GLY A 95 -36.75 -13.35 -11.40
C GLY A 95 -37.61 -13.29 -10.12
N ALA A 96 -37.12 -12.75 -8.99
CA ALA A 96 -37.91 -12.64 -7.74
C ALA A 96 -37.31 -11.65 -6.72
N GLU A 97 -38.11 -11.23 -5.73
CA GLU A 97 -37.72 -10.40 -4.59
C GLU A 97 -36.47 -10.96 -3.88
N CYS A 98 -35.31 -10.37 -4.17
CA CYS A 98 -34.03 -10.92 -3.73
C CYS A 98 -33.74 -10.49 -2.28
N ARG A 99 -33.83 -11.46 -1.34
CA ARG A 99 -33.39 -11.28 0.06
C ARG A 99 -31.91 -11.63 0.27
N LEU A 100 -31.17 -11.94 -0.79
CA LEU A 100 -29.75 -12.30 -0.69
C LEU A 100 -28.90 -11.05 -0.44
N ARG A 101 -27.89 -11.17 0.42
CA ARG A 101 -26.94 -10.10 0.77
C ARG A 101 -25.52 -10.64 0.72
N PHE A 102 -24.88 -10.36 -0.40
CA PHE A 102 -23.47 -10.65 -0.65
C PHE A 102 -22.60 -9.47 -0.20
N GLY A 103 -21.40 -9.78 0.28
CA GLY A 103 -20.31 -8.84 0.50
C GLY A 103 -19.39 -8.82 -0.72
N ASP A 104 -18.13 -9.23 -0.51
CA ASP A 104 -17.09 -9.32 -1.54
C ASP A 104 -16.89 -10.76 -2.06
N ILE A 105 -16.27 -10.88 -3.24
CA ILE A 105 -15.76 -12.14 -3.78
C ILE A 105 -14.26 -11.96 -4.03
N HIS A 106 -13.44 -12.82 -3.44
CA HIS A 106 -12.00 -12.73 -3.57
C HIS A 106 -11.35 -14.11 -3.61
N PHE A 107 -10.09 -14.16 -4.05
CA PHE A 107 -9.34 -15.42 -4.16
C PHE A 107 -8.25 -15.50 -3.09
N ARG A 108 -8.13 -16.66 -2.43
CA ARG A 108 -7.07 -16.94 -1.46
C ARG A 108 -6.57 -18.35 -1.66
N PHE A 109 -5.30 -18.51 -2.05
CA PHE A 109 -4.60 -19.80 -2.17
C PHE A 109 -5.46 -20.93 -2.79
N SER A 110 -5.89 -20.77 -4.04
CA SER A 110 -6.72 -21.76 -4.76
C SER A 110 -8.16 -21.93 -4.25
N MET A 111 -8.61 -21.03 -3.38
CA MET A 111 -9.98 -20.98 -2.88
C MET A 111 -10.66 -19.72 -3.42
N LEU A 112 -11.94 -19.85 -3.78
CA LEU A 112 -12.83 -18.73 -4.06
C LEU A 112 -13.63 -18.44 -2.79
N LEU A 113 -13.53 -17.22 -2.28
CA LEU A 113 -14.17 -16.81 -1.04
C LEU A 113 -15.28 -15.83 -1.34
N VAL A 114 -16.42 -16.07 -0.70
CA VAL A 114 -17.61 -15.25 -0.85
C VAL A 114 -18.04 -14.80 0.54
N ASP A 115 -18.01 -13.50 0.75
CA ASP A 115 -18.54 -12.90 1.96
C ASP A 115 -20.05 -12.77 1.84
N TYR A 116 -20.75 -13.05 2.93
CA TYR A 116 -22.19 -12.93 2.99
C TYR A 116 -22.65 -12.38 4.34
N VAL A 117 -23.87 -11.82 4.35
CA VAL A 117 -24.41 -11.09 5.51
C VAL A 117 -25.53 -11.85 6.20
N ASN A 118 -26.29 -12.69 5.48
CA ASN A 118 -27.45 -13.39 6.04
C ASN A 118 -27.49 -14.89 5.69
N GLN A 119 -28.22 -15.64 6.52
CA GLN A 119 -28.34 -17.09 6.42
C GLN A 119 -28.96 -17.55 5.09
N GLU A 120 -29.89 -16.77 4.52
CA GLU A 120 -30.49 -17.09 3.22
C GLU A 120 -29.44 -17.12 2.09
N THR A 121 -28.40 -16.28 2.18
CA THR A 121 -27.29 -16.28 1.21
C THR A 121 -26.40 -17.50 1.40
N ALA A 122 -26.12 -17.89 2.64
CA ALA A 122 -25.37 -19.10 2.94
C ALA A 122 -26.08 -20.37 2.45
N ASP A 123 -27.38 -20.48 2.71
CA ASP A 123 -28.19 -21.64 2.30
C ASP A 123 -28.33 -21.71 0.77
N TRP A 124 -28.43 -20.55 0.12
CA TRP A 124 -28.41 -20.46 -1.34
C TRP A 124 -27.07 -20.92 -1.93
N LEU A 125 -25.94 -20.44 -1.40
CA LEU A 125 -24.60 -20.86 -1.83
C LEU A 125 -24.45 -22.37 -1.64
N ARG A 126 -24.87 -22.91 -0.48
CA ARG A 126 -24.83 -24.35 -0.18
C ARG A 126 -25.64 -25.17 -1.18
N ALA A 127 -26.81 -24.69 -1.61
CA ALA A 127 -27.64 -25.37 -2.60
C ALA A 127 -27.08 -25.26 -4.03
N LYS A 128 -26.40 -24.15 -4.37
CA LYS A 128 -25.94 -23.89 -5.73
C LYS A 128 -24.54 -24.36 -6.04
N VAL A 129 -23.60 -24.32 -5.09
CA VAL A 129 -22.22 -24.77 -5.30
C VAL A 129 -22.16 -26.22 -5.82
N PRO A 130 -22.89 -27.21 -5.25
CA PRO A 130 -22.91 -28.58 -5.80
C PRO A 130 -23.51 -28.67 -7.21
N SER A 131 -24.45 -27.78 -7.54
CA SER A 131 -25.08 -27.72 -8.87
C SER A 131 -24.22 -27.04 -9.94
N LEU A 132 -23.03 -26.55 -9.58
CA LEU A 132 -22.06 -26.00 -10.53
C LEU A 132 -21.31 -27.09 -11.31
N GLY A 133 -21.51 -28.37 -10.97
CA GLY A 133 -20.97 -29.51 -11.71
C GLY A 133 -19.50 -29.81 -11.42
N THR A 134 -18.88 -30.62 -12.28
CA THR A 134 -17.45 -30.94 -12.24
C THR A 134 -16.64 -29.82 -12.88
N TRP A 135 -15.70 -29.26 -12.12
CA TRP A 135 -14.84 -28.15 -12.56
C TRP A 135 -13.56 -28.70 -13.17
N GLY A 136 -13.69 -29.17 -14.42
CA GLY A 136 -12.67 -30.01 -15.04
C GLY A 136 -12.74 -31.42 -14.47
N SER A 137 -11.65 -31.89 -13.86
CA SER A 137 -11.57 -33.18 -13.14
C SER A 137 -11.74 -33.05 -11.62
N LEU A 138 -11.93 -31.84 -11.10
CA LEU A 138 -11.94 -31.56 -9.67
C LEU A 138 -13.37 -31.59 -9.10
N GLU A 139 -13.50 -32.24 -7.95
CA GLU A 139 -14.73 -32.20 -7.15
C GLU A 139 -14.61 -31.06 -6.14
N LEU A 140 -15.60 -30.17 -6.11
CA LEU A 140 -15.60 -29.03 -5.20
C LEU A 140 -16.20 -29.38 -3.83
N MET A 141 -15.69 -28.71 -2.80
CA MET A 141 -16.27 -28.66 -1.46
C MET A 141 -16.47 -27.21 -1.00
N MET A 142 -17.26 -27.05 0.05
CA MET A 142 -17.57 -25.76 0.66
C MET A 142 -17.21 -25.79 2.14
N CYS A 143 -16.44 -24.80 2.60
CA CYS A 143 -16.11 -24.58 4.02
C CYS A 143 -16.71 -23.27 4.52
N LEU A 144 -17.03 -23.21 5.82
CA LEU A 144 -17.69 -22.07 6.47
C LEU A 144 -16.79 -21.52 7.59
N GLY A 145 -16.58 -20.20 7.61
CA GLY A 145 -15.93 -19.50 8.70
C GLY A 145 -14.65 -20.18 9.20
N ASP A 146 -14.66 -20.64 10.45
CA ASP A 146 -13.50 -21.25 11.10
C ASP A 146 -13.06 -22.60 10.49
N ASP A 147 -13.92 -23.27 9.70
CA ASP A 147 -13.59 -24.51 9.00
C ASP A 147 -12.80 -24.27 7.70
N ILE A 148 -12.62 -23.01 7.29
CA ILE A 148 -11.85 -22.67 6.09
C ILE A 148 -10.36 -22.96 6.34
N PRO A 149 -9.70 -23.80 5.52
CA PRO A 149 -8.30 -24.12 5.71
C PRO A 149 -7.41 -22.87 5.76
N ARG A 150 -6.62 -22.76 6.83
CA ARG A 150 -5.59 -21.72 6.94
C ARG A 150 -4.39 -22.11 6.10
N ALA A 151 -4.18 -21.42 5.00
CA ALA A 151 -2.98 -21.58 4.20
C ALA A 151 -1.76 -21.14 5.02
N HIS A 152 -0.82 -22.06 5.24
CA HIS A 152 0.45 -21.75 5.86
C HIS A 152 1.49 -21.55 4.75
N THR A 153 1.93 -20.30 4.56
CA THR A 153 3.05 -20.01 3.66
C THR A 153 4.35 -20.47 4.32
N ILE A 154 4.91 -21.58 3.84
CA ILE A 154 6.26 -22.00 4.20
C ILE A 154 7.22 -21.52 3.12
N THR A 155 7.94 -20.43 3.40
CA THR A 155 9.04 -19.98 2.53
C THR A 155 10.23 -20.88 2.77
N VAL A 156 10.47 -21.84 1.88
CA VAL A 156 11.63 -22.72 1.92
C VAL A 156 12.74 -22.13 1.04
N PHE A 157 13.84 -21.69 1.66
CA PHE A 157 15.04 -21.30 0.93
C PHE A 157 15.85 -22.54 0.56
N PHE A 158 15.80 -22.94 -0.71
CA PHE A 158 16.68 -23.98 -1.22
C PHE A 158 18.08 -23.39 -1.50
N SER A 159 19.03 -23.61 -0.59
CA SER A 159 20.44 -23.27 -0.82
C SER A 159 21.09 -24.29 -1.78
N LYS A 160 20.82 -24.18 -3.08
CA LYS A 160 21.66 -24.83 -4.11
C LYS A 160 22.45 -23.80 -4.91
N ARG A 161 23.26 -23.05 -4.17
CA ARG A 161 24.53 -22.42 -4.58
C ARG A 161 25.05 -21.74 -3.33
N GLU A 162 26.31 -21.98 -2.99
CA GLU A 162 27.00 -21.09 -2.06
C GLU A 162 26.92 -19.69 -2.69
N LEU A 163 26.13 -18.80 -2.09
CA LEU A 163 25.92 -17.44 -2.57
C LEU A 163 27.24 -16.70 -2.42
N ARG A 164 28.14 -16.88 -3.40
CA ARG A 164 29.27 -15.98 -3.55
C ARG A 164 28.69 -14.62 -3.85
N SER A 165 28.90 -13.69 -2.92
CA SER A 165 28.52 -12.30 -3.12
C SER A 165 29.13 -11.82 -4.44
N TRP A 166 28.27 -11.29 -5.32
CA TRP A 166 28.69 -10.62 -6.55
C TRP A 166 29.13 -9.18 -6.28
N TRP A 167 28.99 -8.72 -5.04
CA TRP A 167 29.49 -7.43 -4.56
C TRP A 167 30.94 -7.55 -4.12
N SER A 168 31.72 -6.51 -4.40
CA SER A 168 33.05 -6.40 -3.78
C SER A 168 32.90 -6.22 -2.25
N PRO A 169 33.90 -6.64 -1.44
CA PRO A 169 33.87 -6.41 0.01
C PRO A 169 33.64 -4.94 0.37
N ASN A 170 34.26 -4.01 -0.35
CA ASN A 170 34.07 -2.57 -0.13
C ASN A 170 32.65 -2.12 -0.46
N SER A 171 32.03 -2.70 -1.51
CA SER A 171 30.65 -2.39 -1.87
C SER A 171 29.67 -2.86 -0.79
N LEU A 172 29.92 -4.02 -0.17
CA LEU A 172 29.12 -4.51 0.96
C LEU A 172 29.23 -3.56 2.17
N VAL A 173 30.46 -3.16 2.53
CA VAL A 173 30.67 -2.22 3.64
C VAL A 173 29.95 -0.89 3.39
N ASN A 174 30.08 -0.32 2.19
CA ASN A 174 29.39 0.93 1.85
C ASN A 174 27.86 0.78 1.87
N TYR A 175 27.35 -0.37 1.45
CA TYR A 175 25.92 -0.67 1.49
C TYR A 175 25.42 -0.78 2.94
N ASP A 176 26.16 -1.49 3.80
CA ASP A 176 25.83 -1.63 5.22
C ASP A 176 25.87 -0.28 5.95
N GLU A 177 26.84 0.60 5.65
CA GLU A 177 26.90 1.95 6.19
C GLU A 177 25.68 2.80 5.81
N LYS A 178 25.28 2.73 4.54
CA LYS A 178 24.09 3.40 4.00
C LYS A 178 22.81 2.89 4.66
N LEU A 179 22.69 1.56 4.81
CA LEU A 179 21.61 0.90 5.52
C LEU A 179 21.55 1.30 7.00
N GLN A 180 22.70 1.39 7.65
CA GLN A 180 22.79 1.79 9.06
C GLN A 180 22.32 3.24 9.26
N CYS A 181 22.58 4.13 8.30
CA CYS A 181 22.04 5.49 8.34
C CYS A 181 20.51 5.48 8.42
N LEU A 182 19.84 4.76 7.52
CA LEU A 182 18.37 4.65 7.53
C LEU A 182 17.86 4.00 8.81
N SER A 183 18.50 2.91 9.24
CA SER A 183 18.13 2.21 10.49
C SER A 183 18.16 3.16 11.69
N ASN A 184 19.21 3.98 11.79
CA ASN A 184 19.33 5.00 12.84
C ASN A 184 18.23 6.07 12.74
N GLN A 185 17.95 6.57 11.53
CA GLN A 185 16.89 7.56 11.32
C GLN A 185 15.52 7.03 11.78
N TYR A 186 15.15 5.82 11.36
CA TYR A 186 13.84 5.24 11.67
C TYR A 186 13.72 4.82 13.14
N SER A 187 14.84 4.48 13.79
CA SER A 187 14.88 4.23 15.25
C SER A 187 14.48 5.43 16.10
N ASP A 188 14.63 6.64 15.57
CA ASP A 188 14.32 7.88 16.28
C ASP A 188 12.88 8.35 16.06
N PHE A 189 12.11 7.66 15.21
CA PHE A 189 10.70 7.93 15.04
C PHE A 189 9.89 7.47 16.25
N LEU A 190 9.26 8.44 16.89
CA LEU A 190 8.34 8.24 18.01
C LEU A 190 6.92 8.10 17.49
N VAL A 191 6.17 7.15 18.04
CA VAL A 191 4.74 6.95 17.80
C VAL A 191 3.95 7.55 18.98
N PRO A 192 3.45 8.80 18.89
CA PRO A 192 2.76 9.45 20.01
C PRO A 192 1.56 8.65 20.54
N GLU A 193 0.85 7.99 19.62
CA GLU A 193 -0.32 7.15 19.90
C GLU A 193 0.04 5.94 20.78
N MET A 194 1.32 5.54 20.80
CA MET A 194 1.85 4.44 21.62
C MET A 194 2.73 4.97 22.76
N ARG A 195 2.36 6.09 23.37
CA ARG A 195 3.10 6.75 24.46
C ARG A 195 4.55 7.09 24.09
N GLY A 196 4.80 7.40 22.81
CA GLY A 196 6.13 7.73 22.31
C GLY A 196 7.05 6.52 22.15
N ARG A 197 6.51 5.29 22.02
CA ARG A 197 7.32 4.12 21.67
C ARG A 197 8.07 4.38 20.36
N LYS A 198 9.35 3.98 20.32
CA LYS A 198 10.19 4.00 19.11
C LYS A 198 9.80 2.88 18.16
N LEU A 199 9.91 3.13 16.86
CA LEU A 199 9.81 2.07 15.86
C LEU A 199 11.00 1.10 15.97
N HIS A 200 10.76 -0.17 15.64
CA HIS A 200 11.81 -1.18 15.54
C HIS A 200 12.37 -1.17 14.10
N PRO A 201 13.56 -0.60 13.86
CA PRO A 201 14.07 -0.35 12.50
C PRO A 201 14.40 -1.64 11.72
N GLY A 202 14.83 -2.69 12.42
CA GLY A 202 15.36 -3.89 11.76
C GLY A 202 14.32 -4.72 11.01
N LYS A 203 13.01 -4.49 11.23
CA LYS A 203 11.94 -5.18 10.51
C LYS A 203 11.52 -4.48 9.22
N THR A 204 11.74 -3.16 9.12
CA THR A 204 11.17 -2.31 8.06
C THR A 204 12.21 -1.81 7.07
N GLN A 205 13.49 -2.05 7.36
CA GLN A 205 14.63 -1.47 6.67
C GLN A 205 14.61 -1.62 5.14
N ASP A 206 14.28 -2.81 4.62
CA ASP A 206 14.25 -3.05 3.17
C ASP A 206 13.15 -2.24 2.47
N GLU A 207 11.98 -2.15 3.10
CA GLU A 207 10.84 -1.40 2.60
C GLU A 207 11.05 0.12 2.74
N ASP A 208 11.67 0.56 3.84
CA ASP A 208 12.03 1.97 4.06
C ASP A 208 13.06 2.45 3.03
N MET A 209 14.00 1.57 2.64
CA MET A 209 14.94 1.80 1.56
C MET A 209 14.22 1.85 0.20
N ALA A 210 13.28 0.94 -0.04
CA ALA A 210 12.49 0.91 -1.27
C ALA A 210 11.64 2.18 -1.44
N ASP A 211 11.02 2.68 -0.36
CA ASP A 211 10.25 3.92 -0.37
C ASP A 211 11.15 5.12 -0.73
N LEU A 212 12.34 5.23 -0.12
CA LEU A 212 13.30 6.28 -0.46
C LEU A 212 13.76 6.22 -1.92
N ALA A 213 14.13 5.01 -2.38
CA ALA A 213 14.60 4.79 -3.75
C ALA A 213 13.49 5.11 -4.77
N GLY A 214 12.28 4.60 -4.53
CA GLY A 214 11.13 4.79 -5.39
C GLY A 214 10.78 6.26 -5.54
N MET A 215 10.68 7.00 -4.42
CA MET A 215 10.39 8.43 -4.48
C MET A 215 11.47 9.22 -5.22
N LYS A 216 12.76 8.90 -5.00
CA LYS A 216 13.87 9.56 -5.69
C LYS A 216 13.82 9.34 -7.20
N ILE A 217 13.73 8.08 -7.63
CA ILE A 217 13.73 7.69 -9.04
C ILE A 217 12.49 8.26 -9.74
N SER A 218 11.31 8.17 -9.12
CA SER A 218 10.08 8.71 -9.69
C SER A 218 10.13 10.22 -9.87
N TYR A 219 10.68 10.96 -8.89
CA TYR A 219 10.82 12.42 -9.00
C TYR A 219 11.83 12.80 -10.09
N ASP A 220 13.00 12.16 -10.13
CA ASP A 220 13.99 12.42 -11.18
C ASP A 220 13.44 12.13 -12.58
N THR A 221 12.65 11.05 -12.71
CA THR A 221 11.95 10.71 -13.95
C THR A 221 10.92 11.78 -14.32
N TYR A 222 10.15 12.26 -13.36
CA TYR A 222 9.19 13.34 -13.56
C TYR A 222 9.85 14.64 -14.04
N ILE A 223 10.95 15.05 -13.39
CA ILE A 223 11.71 16.24 -13.79
C ILE A 223 12.28 16.06 -15.21
N ASN A 224 12.87 14.91 -15.52
CA ASN A 224 13.37 14.62 -16.87
C ASN A 224 12.27 14.67 -17.93
N TRP A 225 11.08 14.14 -17.63
CA TRP A 225 9.92 14.21 -18.51
C TRP A 225 9.46 15.67 -18.71
N ASN A 226 9.41 16.45 -17.64
CA ASN A 226 9.00 17.85 -17.65
C ASN A 226 9.98 18.73 -18.47
N GLU A 227 11.29 18.45 -18.40
CA GLU A 227 12.30 19.11 -19.23
C GLU A 227 12.11 18.83 -20.74
N GLN A 228 11.59 17.67 -21.11
CA GLN A 228 11.38 17.26 -22.50
C GLN A 228 10.03 17.71 -23.06
N ASN A 229 9.00 17.77 -22.21
CA ASN A 229 7.61 18.00 -22.63
C ASN A 229 7.09 19.41 -22.28
N GLY A 230 7.84 20.15 -21.46
CA GLY A 230 7.44 21.46 -20.94
C GLY A 230 6.63 21.36 -19.64
N PRO A 231 6.45 22.49 -18.94
CA PRO A 231 5.77 22.53 -17.65
C PRO A 231 4.31 22.12 -17.74
N GLU A 232 3.85 21.33 -16.77
CA GLU A 232 2.43 20.98 -16.63
C GLU A 232 1.55 22.19 -16.30
N THR A 233 0.27 22.09 -16.69
CA THR A 233 -0.75 23.07 -16.29
C THR A 233 -1.13 22.85 -14.82
N LEU A 234 -1.23 23.94 -14.06
CA LEU A 234 -1.62 23.87 -12.65
C LEU A 234 -3.08 23.42 -12.49
N LEU A 235 -3.33 22.64 -11.43
CA LEU A 235 -4.68 22.20 -11.10
C LEU A 235 -5.54 23.38 -10.61
N PRO A 236 -6.77 23.57 -11.13
CA PRO A 236 -7.64 24.64 -10.68
C PRO A 236 -8.04 24.43 -9.21
N GLY A 237 -8.04 25.50 -8.43
CA GLY A 237 -8.43 25.48 -7.01
C GLY A 237 -7.34 25.05 -6.04
N LEU A 238 -6.14 24.68 -6.52
CA LEU A 238 -4.98 24.34 -5.68
C LEU A 238 -3.85 25.35 -5.89
N ASN A 239 -3.33 25.92 -4.82
CA ASN A 239 -2.21 26.86 -4.87
C ASN A 239 -0.88 26.14 -4.62
N TYR A 240 -0.59 25.14 -5.46
CA TYR A 240 0.64 24.34 -5.42
C TYR A 240 1.26 24.27 -6.81
N SER A 241 2.59 24.29 -6.89
CA SER A 241 3.29 24.00 -8.14
C SER A 241 3.15 22.53 -8.53
N ALA A 242 3.41 22.18 -9.80
CA ALA A 242 3.37 20.80 -10.25
C ALA A 242 4.34 19.90 -9.46
N ASN A 243 5.55 20.39 -9.15
CA ASN A 243 6.50 19.70 -8.27
C ASN A 243 5.96 19.49 -6.85
N GLN A 244 5.30 20.49 -6.25
CA GLN A 244 4.68 20.33 -4.93
C GLN A 244 3.54 19.31 -4.99
N LEU A 245 2.76 19.30 -6.08
CA LEU A 245 1.69 18.34 -6.31
C LEU A 245 2.21 16.91 -6.49
N PHE A 246 3.40 16.72 -7.08
CA PHE A 246 4.06 15.40 -7.11
C PHE A 246 4.21 14.82 -5.70
N TRP A 247 4.79 15.60 -4.78
CA TRP A 247 5.01 15.16 -3.41
C TRP A 247 3.70 14.98 -2.63
N ILE A 248 2.72 15.86 -2.85
CA ILE A 248 1.38 15.73 -2.25
C ILE A 248 0.72 14.44 -2.73
N SER A 249 0.76 14.16 -4.03
CA SER A 249 0.21 12.93 -4.62
C SER A 249 0.86 11.69 -3.99
N ALA A 250 2.19 11.65 -3.93
CA ALA A 250 2.94 10.57 -3.29
C ALA A 250 2.54 10.38 -1.82
N ALA A 251 2.39 11.47 -1.05
CA ALA A 251 1.99 11.42 0.35
C ALA A 251 0.53 10.96 0.55
N THR A 252 -0.40 11.41 -0.31
CA THR A 252 -1.83 11.12 -0.15
C THR A 252 -2.17 9.63 -0.30
N ARG A 253 -1.36 8.88 -1.07
CA ARG A 253 -1.50 7.42 -1.19
C ARG A 253 -1.30 6.69 0.14
N HIS A 254 -0.63 7.32 1.11
CA HIS A 254 -0.35 6.79 2.43
C HIS A 254 -1.22 7.43 3.52
N CYS A 255 -2.33 8.09 3.19
CA CYS A 255 -3.25 8.59 4.21
C CYS A 255 -3.95 7.42 4.94
N ALA A 256 -3.58 7.18 6.19
CA ALA A 256 -4.18 6.15 7.03
C ALA A 256 -4.38 6.63 8.48
N LYS A 257 -5.33 6.01 9.19
CA LYS A 257 -5.61 6.24 10.61
C LYS A 257 -5.92 4.92 11.31
N TYR A 258 -5.34 4.75 12.49
CA TYR A 258 -5.44 3.52 13.28
C TYR A 258 -6.21 3.76 14.59
N SER A 259 -6.86 2.72 15.09
CA SER A 259 -7.23 2.63 16.51
C SER A 259 -6.00 2.21 17.32
N GLU A 260 -6.00 2.38 18.64
CA GLU A 260 -4.86 1.97 19.47
C GLU A 260 -4.57 0.46 19.35
N ASP A 261 -5.62 -0.37 19.33
CA ASP A 261 -5.48 -1.83 19.20
C ASP A 261 -4.93 -2.22 17.82
N SER A 262 -5.45 -1.64 16.74
CA SER A 262 -4.97 -1.97 15.38
C SER A 262 -3.55 -1.44 15.15
N LEU A 263 -3.19 -0.32 15.77
CA LEU A 263 -1.84 0.22 15.72
C LEU A 263 -0.83 -0.70 16.41
N LYS A 264 -1.20 -1.23 17.58
CA LYS A 264 -0.35 -2.18 18.31
C LYS A 264 -0.13 -3.45 17.49
N GLU A 265 -1.20 -4.02 16.93
CA GLU A 265 -1.09 -5.20 16.07
C GLU A 265 -0.25 -4.92 14.82
N TYR A 266 -0.45 -3.77 14.17
CA TYR A 266 0.33 -3.36 13.00
C TYR A 266 1.82 -3.30 13.33
N ILE A 267 2.22 -2.62 14.41
CA ILE A 267 3.64 -2.49 14.79
C ILE A 267 4.26 -3.85 15.12
N ASP A 268 3.51 -4.76 15.74
CA ASP A 268 4.04 -6.05 16.17
C ASP A 268 4.19 -7.03 14.99
N ARG A 269 3.25 -7.03 14.04
CA ARG A 269 3.13 -8.02 12.96
C ARG A 269 3.66 -7.56 11.60
N ASN A 270 3.60 -6.27 11.30
CA ASN A 270 3.86 -5.79 9.96
C ASN A 270 5.36 -5.59 9.69
N GLN A 271 5.76 -5.76 8.41
CA GLN A 271 7.11 -5.51 7.90
C GLN A 271 7.25 -4.08 7.33
N TRP A 272 6.16 -3.32 7.23
CA TRP A 272 6.18 -1.93 6.79
C TRP A 272 6.22 -0.96 7.97
N SER A 273 6.96 0.14 7.81
CA SER A 273 6.81 1.32 8.67
C SER A 273 5.37 1.84 8.64
N LEU A 274 4.96 2.56 9.70
CA LEU A 274 3.68 3.26 9.67
C LEU A 274 3.69 4.30 8.55
N GLU A 275 2.54 4.54 7.96
CA GLU A 275 2.37 5.32 6.74
C GLU A 275 2.95 6.73 6.85
N LYS A 276 2.77 7.38 8.00
CA LYS A 276 3.34 8.70 8.26
C LYS A 276 4.87 8.70 8.18
N PHE A 277 5.55 7.59 8.47
CA PHE A 277 7.00 7.46 8.36
C PHE A 277 7.43 6.98 6.99
N ARG A 278 6.60 6.17 6.30
CA ARG A 278 6.79 5.87 4.87
C ARG A 278 6.74 7.12 3.98
N VAL A 279 6.03 8.15 4.43
CA VAL A 279 6.07 9.49 3.80
C VAL A 279 7.20 10.33 4.37
N ASN A 280 7.23 10.57 5.68
CA ASN A 280 8.16 11.57 6.23
C ASN A 280 9.63 11.13 6.20
N GLY A 281 9.92 9.82 6.33
CA GLY A 281 11.27 9.27 6.31
C GLY A 281 11.99 9.54 4.99
N PRO A 282 11.44 9.11 3.84
CA PRO A 282 11.99 9.44 2.53
C PRO A 282 12.10 10.95 2.29
N LEU A 283 11.04 11.71 2.56
CA LEU A 283 11.02 13.16 2.30
C LEU A 283 12.04 13.95 3.14
N GLN A 284 12.38 13.48 4.35
CA GLN A 284 13.47 14.04 5.14
C GLN A 284 14.84 13.88 4.46
N ASN A 285 15.03 12.83 3.66
CA ASN A 285 16.29 12.53 2.98
C ASN A 285 16.39 13.20 1.60
N LEU A 286 15.27 13.52 0.97
CA LEU A 286 15.24 14.16 -0.35
C LEU A 286 15.44 15.68 -0.24
N LYS A 287 16.41 16.21 -0.99
CA LYS A 287 16.73 17.65 -0.98
C LYS A 287 15.76 18.44 -1.86
N GLU A 288 15.25 17.79 -2.89
CA GLU A 288 14.29 18.25 -3.87
C GLU A 288 12.97 18.60 -3.19
N PHE A 289 12.47 17.72 -2.31
CA PHE A 289 11.30 18.00 -1.48
C PHE A 289 11.50 19.27 -0.63
N ALA A 290 12.63 19.34 0.09
CA ALA A 290 12.92 20.50 0.93
C ALA A 290 13.04 21.80 0.11
N PHE A 291 13.54 21.71 -1.12
CA PHE A 291 13.61 22.84 -2.05
C PHE A 291 12.23 23.27 -2.53
N ASP A 292 11.40 22.34 -3.02
CA ASP A 292 10.07 22.62 -3.56
C ASP A 292 9.11 23.23 -2.52
N PHE A 293 9.27 22.86 -1.24
CA PHE A 293 8.49 23.43 -0.13
C PHE A 293 9.20 24.56 0.63
N GLY A 294 10.42 24.93 0.24
CA GLY A 294 11.19 25.99 0.92
C GLY A 294 11.48 25.69 2.40
N CYS A 295 11.71 24.43 2.75
CA CYS A 295 11.97 24.01 4.12
C CYS A 295 13.32 24.54 4.63
N ALA A 296 13.31 25.26 5.76
CA ALA A 296 14.52 25.78 6.39
C ALA A 296 15.48 24.64 6.80
N LYS A 297 16.79 24.86 6.65
CA LYS A 297 17.82 23.89 7.08
C LYS A 297 17.68 23.61 8.58
N GLY A 298 17.73 22.34 8.97
CA GLY A 298 17.57 21.90 10.36
C GLY A 298 16.11 21.80 10.83
N SER A 299 15.14 22.14 9.97
CA SER A 299 13.73 21.87 10.28
C SER A 299 13.45 20.36 10.29
N LYS A 300 12.33 19.96 10.91
CA LYS A 300 11.93 18.55 11.02
C LYS A 300 11.90 17.81 9.68
N MET A 301 11.54 18.50 8.60
CA MET A 301 11.47 17.92 7.25
C MET A 301 12.67 18.28 6.36
N ASN A 302 13.69 18.93 6.92
CA ASN A 302 14.96 19.19 6.24
C ASN A 302 16.14 19.08 7.24
N PRO A 303 16.39 17.89 7.80
CA PRO A 303 17.53 17.66 8.69
C PRO A 303 18.85 17.91 7.96
N GLU A 304 19.89 18.26 8.73
CA GLU A 304 21.22 18.49 8.15
C GLU A 304 21.86 17.20 7.64
N ASN A 305 21.71 16.12 8.41
CA ASN A 305 22.15 14.79 8.05
C ASN A 305 21.01 14.08 7.31
N LYS A 306 21.28 13.66 6.07
CA LYS A 306 20.35 12.94 5.20
C LYS A 306 20.99 11.62 4.80
N CYS A 307 20.21 10.55 4.84
CA CYS A 307 20.65 9.24 4.37
C CYS A 307 20.51 9.17 2.86
N ASP A 308 21.56 8.71 2.19
CA ASP A 308 21.62 8.64 0.73
C ASP A 308 22.07 7.24 0.28
N ILE A 309 21.15 6.48 -0.30
CA ILE A 309 21.38 5.10 -0.71
C ILE A 309 21.86 4.98 -2.16
N TRP A 310 21.35 5.81 -3.08
CA TRP A 310 21.50 5.62 -4.53
C TRP A 310 22.08 6.85 -5.23
#